data_AF-A0A7Y5T481-F1
#
_entry.id   AF-A0A7Y5T481-F1
#
_cell.length_a   1.000
_cell.length_b   1.000
_cell.length_c   1.000
_cell.angle_alpha   90.00
_cell.angle_beta   90.00
_cell.angle_gamma   90.00
#
_symmetry.space_group_name_H-M   'P 1'
#
loop_
_entity.id
_entity.type
_entity.pdbx_description
1 polymer ?
#
loop_
_entity_poly.entity_id
_entity_poly.type
_entity_poly.pdbx_seq_one_letter_code
_entity_poly.pdbx_strand_id
1 'polypeptide(L)' 'MPNDTPPGAVPVVAVVGPTAAGKTDLSLDLAHALGGEVVNTDAKQVYRGMDIGTAKLPPDQ' A
#
# COMPACT_ATOMS: atom_id res chain seq x y z
N MET A 1 14.38 15.51 -4.76
CA MET A 1 14.78 14.50 -5.76
C MET A 1 13.96 14.78 -7.02
N PRO A 2 14.53 15.40 -8.07
CA PRO A 2 13.88 15.50 -9.36
C PRO A 2 13.70 14.09 -9.93
N ASN A 3 12.52 13.80 -10.47
CA ASN A 3 12.14 12.47 -10.92
C ASN A 3 12.68 12.21 -12.34
N ASP A 4 13.91 11.71 -12.46
CA ASP A 4 14.52 11.28 -13.74
C ASP A 4 13.95 9.93 -14.20
N THR A 5 12.62 9.83 -14.35
CA THR A 5 11.98 8.60 -14.84
C THR A 5 12.33 8.41 -16.32
N PRO A 6 13.00 7.30 -16.72
CA PRO A 6 13.29 7.05 -18.12
C PRO A 6 11.99 6.85 -18.93
N PRO A 7 11.95 7.27 -20.21
CA PRO A 7 10.77 7.10 -21.04
C PRO A 7 10.40 5.61 -21.15
N GLY A 8 9.23 5.24 -20.62
CA GLY A 8 8.72 3.87 -20.59
C GLY A 8 8.70 3.19 -19.22
N ALA A 9 9.22 3.82 -18.17
CA ALA A 9 9.07 3.31 -16.81
C ALA A 9 7.69 3.67 -16.23
N VAL A 10 7.00 2.67 -15.70
CA VAL A 10 5.76 2.89 -14.94
C VAL A 10 6.13 3.66 -13.67
N PRO A 11 5.53 4.83 -13.39
CA PRO A 11 5.82 5.59 -12.19
C PRO A 11 5.38 4.80 -10.95
N VAL A 12 6.30 4.62 -10.00
CA VAL A 12 6.06 3.87 -8.76
C VAL A 12 6.02 4.83 -7.58
N VAL A 13 4.98 4.72 -6.75
CA VAL A 13 4.82 5.49 -5.51
C VAL A 13 5.03 4.56 -4.31
N ALA A 14 5.97 4.89 -3.44
CA ALA A 14 6.24 4.13 -2.23
C ALA A 14 5.70 4.87 -0.99
N VAL A 15 4.69 4.31 -0.33
CA VAL A 15 4.13 4.82 0.93
C VAL A 15 4.84 4.16 2.11
N VAL A 16 5.73 4.88 2.79
CA VAL A 16 6.58 4.38 3.89
C VAL A 16 6.28 5.10 5.21
N GLY A 17 6.45 4.39 6.34
CA GLY A 17 6.17 4.94 7.68
C GLY A 17 5.93 3.86 8.75
N PRO A 18 5.80 4.23 10.03
CA PRO A 18 5.63 3.27 11.13
C PRO A 18 4.30 2.51 11.09
N THR A 19 4.22 1.37 11.78
CA THR A 19 2.95 0.61 11.91
C THR A 19 1.89 1.51 12.57
N ALA A 20 0.63 1.41 12.14
CA ALA A 20 -0.49 2.26 12.58
C ALA A 20 -0.42 3.75 12.17
N ALA A 21 0.45 4.14 11.24
CA ALA A 21 0.53 5.52 10.73
C ALA A 21 -0.49 5.89 9.64
N GLY A 22 -1.52 5.05 9.39
CA GLY A 22 -2.52 5.33 8.35
C GLY A 22 -2.04 5.11 6.90
N LYS A 23 -0.98 4.32 6.69
CA LYS A 23 -0.43 4.05 5.34
C LYS A 23 -1.42 3.39 4.39
N THR A 24 -2.30 2.54 4.92
CA THR A 24 -3.34 1.86 4.13
C THR A 24 -4.30 2.87 3.53
N ASP A 25 -4.86 3.77 4.35
CA ASP A 25 -5.81 4.79 3.91
C ASP A 25 -5.17 5.70 2.86
N LEU A 26 -3.95 6.16 3.11
CA LEU A 26 -3.19 6.97 2.15
C LEU A 26 -2.91 6.23 0.83
N SER A 27 -2.62 4.93 0.87
CA SER A 27 -2.39 4.14 -0.36
C SER A 27 -3.65 3.99 -1.21
N LEU A 28 -4.82 3.86 -0.59
CA LEU A 28 -6.11 3.76 -1.28
C LEU A 28 -6.49 5.10 -1.93
N ASP A 29 -6.32 6.20 -1.20
CA ASP A 29 -6.55 7.55 -1.73
C ASP A 29 -5.65 7.85 -2.94
N LEU A 30 -4.37 7.44 -2.86
CA LEU A 30 -3.42 7.58 -3.96
C LEU A 30 -3.81 6.71 -5.17
N ALA A 31 -4.24 5.47 -4.95
CA ALA A 31 -4.68 4.59 -6.02
C ALA A 31 -5.93 5.13 -6.73
N HIS A 32 -6.91 5.63 -5.98
CA HIS A 32 -8.10 6.28 -6.55
C HIS A 32 -7.75 7.55 -7.34
N ALA A 33 -6.86 8.40 -6.80
CA ALA A 33 -6.47 9.64 -7.44
C ALA A 33 -5.64 9.43 -8.72
N LEU A 34 -4.84 8.37 -8.76
CA LEU A 34 -3.91 8.08 -9.86
C LEU A 34 -4.41 7.02 -10.84
N GLY A 35 -5.57 6.40 -10.57
CA GLY A 35 -6.04 5.24 -11.33
C GLY A 35 -5.06 4.05 -11.26
N GLY A 36 -4.33 3.94 -10.15
CA GLY A 36 -3.28 2.95 -9.94
C GLY A 36 -3.74 1.77 -9.10
N GLU A 37 -2.87 0.78 -8.94
CA GLU A 37 -3.11 -0.40 -8.11
C GLU A 37 -2.23 -0.36 -6.86
N VAL A 38 -2.79 -0.72 -5.70
CA VAL A 38 -2.04 -0.84 -4.46
C VAL A 38 -1.42 -2.23 -4.36
N VAL A 39 -0.09 -2.29 -4.28
CA VAL A 39 0.65 -3.53 -4.00
C VAL A 39 1.10 -3.51 -2.54
N ASN A 40 0.62 -4.46 -1.74
CA ASN A 40 1.03 -4.58 -0.34
C ASN A 40 2.45 -5.15 -0.24
N THR A 41 3.33 -4.43 0.47
CA THR A 41 4.73 -4.81 0.70
C THR A 41 5.05 -5.11 2.18
N ASP A 42 4.05 -5.14 3.07
CA ASP A 42 4.25 -5.46 4.48
C ASP A 42 4.48 -6.97 4.67
N ALA A 43 5.69 -7.31 5.12
CA ALA A 43 6.16 -8.70 5.29
C ALA A 43 5.32 -9.54 6.27
N LYS A 44 4.42 -8.94 7.07
CA LYS A 44 3.59 -9.66 8.05
C LYS A 44 2.25 -10.15 7.49
N GLN A 45 1.82 -9.74 6.30
CA GLN A 45 0.60 -10.26 5.66
C GLN A 45 0.83 -11.45 4.70
N VAL A 46 2.09 -11.89 4.56
CA VAL A 46 2.45 -13.10 3.78
C VAL A 46 2.25 -14.40 4.59
N TYR A 47 2.05 -14.32 5.91
CA TYR A 47 1.76 -15.49 6.74
C TYR A 47 0.25 -15.81 6.77
N ARG A 48 -0.18 -16.85 6.04
CA ARG A 48 -1.48 -17.50 6.27
C ARG A 48 -1.55 -17.99 7.72
N GLY A 49 -2.51 -17.47 8.51
CA GLY A 49 -2.85 -18.01 9.83
C GLY A 49 -2.85 -17.06 11.03
N MET A 50 -2.70 -15.74 10.84
CA MET A 50 -2.78 -14.76 11.94
C MET A 50 -3.88 -13.70 11.70
N ASP A 51 -5.14 -14.12 11.77
CA ASP A 51 -6.28 -13.21 11.56
C ASP A 51 -6.68 -12.38 12.81
N ILE A 52 -6.19 -12.71 14.03
CA ILE A 52 -6.67 -12.06 15.27
C ILE A 52 -5.79 -10.86 15.72
N GLY A 53 -4.55 -10.74 15.24
CA GLY A 53 -3.60 -9.72 15.71
C GLY A 53 -3.43 -8.46 14.84
N THR A 54 -4.13 -8.34 13.71
CA THR A 54 -3.77 -7.37 12.65
C THR A 54 -4.86 -6.37 12.27
N ALA A 55 -5.96 -6.27 13.01
CA ALA A 55 -7.07 -5.34 12.72
C ALA A 55 -7.50 -5.40 11.24
N LYS A 56 -7.56 -6.61 10.67
CA LYS A 56 -8.14 -6.86 9.35
C LYS A 56 -9.60 -6.47 9.40
N LEU A 57 -10.02 -5.48 8.61
CA LEU A 57 -11.44 -5.27 8.36
C LEU A 57 -12.00 -6.52 7.68
N PRO A 58 -13.21 -6.96 8.08
CA PRO A 58 -13.84 -8.12 7.50
C PRO A 58 -14.18 -7.83 6.02
N PRO A 59 -14.25 -8.86 5.16
CA PRO A 59 -14.34 -8.75 3.71
C PRO A 59 -15.67 -8.19 3.17
N ASP A 60 -16.50 -7.60 4.02
CA ASP A 60 -17.84 -7.11 3.76
C ASP A 60 -18.08 -5.63 4.15
N GLN A 61 -17.01 -4.82 4.24
CA GLN A 61 -17.10 -3.35 4.14
C GLN A 61 -16.07 -2.75 3.20
#